data_AF-A0A9J6FJ73-F1
#
_entry.id   AF-A0A9J6FJ73-F1
#
_cell.length_a   1.000
_cell.length_b   1.000
_cell.length_c   1.000
_cell.angle_alpha   90.00
_cell.angle_beta   90.00
_cell.angle_gamma   90.00
#
_symmetry.space_group_name_H-M   'P 1'
#
loop_
_entity.id
_entity.type
_entity.pdbx_description
1 polymer ?
#
loop_
_entity_poly.entity_id
_entity_poly.type
_entity_poly.pdbx_seq_one_letter_code
_entity_poly.pdbx_strand_id
1 'polypeptide(L)'
;MELTVRADEAVSVRIRSAMSFADEMALLQAKLKVAEAELAAERLRSERLGSANNATASPIGQRAQGCSEMDGRLDCMSMLQGVLVDMPSQEALVLDWFAGAEARLDSYCVPQKWRAGVILPYLSARARGCLAGLSGEQRKSYAVLKAAVLKGLKAGFR
;
A
#
# COMPACT_ATOMS: atom_id res chain seq x y z
N MET A 1 7.02 -84.38 7.69
CA MET A 1 8.18 -84.02 8.51
C MET A 1 9.28 -83.67 7.52
N GLU A 2 9.81 -82.47 7.35
CA GLU A 2 9.88 -81.18 8.07
C GLU A 2 10.01 -80.10 6.94
N LEU A 3 9.17 -79.05 6.86
CA LEU A 3 9.33 -77.72 7.46
C LEU A 3 10.73 -77.06 7.37
N THR A 4 10.91 -76.22 6.36
CA THR A 4 11.78 -75.00 6.35
C THR A 4 11.23 -74.04 5.28
N VAL A 5 10.16 -73.28 5.54
CA VAL A 5 10.11 -71.92 6.12
C VAL A 5 11.20 -70.95 5.62
N ARG A 6 10.77 -70.09 4.68
CA ARG A 6 10.95 -68.62 4.57
C ARG A 6 12.28 -67.98 5.03
N ALA A 7 12.84 -67.11 4.20
CA ALA A 7 12.74 -65.64 4.33
C ALA A 7 13.83 -64.96 3.48
N ASP A 8 13.47 -64.51 2.27
CA ASP A 8 14.32 -63.64 1.43
C ASP A 8 13.65 -62.25 1.35
N GLU A 9 13.45 -61.65 2.52
CA GLU A 9 12.91 -60.31 2.67
C GLU A 9 13.72 -59.55 3.71
N ALA A 10 13.99 -58.27 3.40
CA ALA A 10 14.91 -57.36 4.07
C ALA A 10 16.38 -57.70 3.75
N VAL A 11 17.14 -56.82 3.10
CA VAL A 11 17.59 -55.58 3.74
C VAL A 11 17.77 -54.48 2.69
N SER A 12 16.75 -53.63 2.54
CA SER A 12 16.95 -52.28 2.00
C SER A 12 17.24 -51.38 3.21
N VAL A 13 18.53 -51.25 3.58
CA VAL A 13 18.94 -50.27 4.61
C VAL A 13 18.74 -48.87 4.00
N ARG A 14 17.53 -48.33 4.11
CA ARG A 14 17.35 -46.88 4.13
C ARG A 14 17.97 -46.37 5.42
N ILE A 15 19.25 -46.00 5.35
CA ILE A 15 19.86 -45.12 6.34
C ILE A 15 19.15 -43.77 6.20
N ARG A 16 18.02 -43.61 6.90
CA ARG A 16 17.54 -42.28 7.26
C ARG A 16 18.54 -41.77 8.28
N SER A 17 19.57 -41.07 7.80
CA SER A 17 20.48 -40.34 8.66
C SER A 17 19.65 -39.26 9.34
N ALA A 18 19.22 -39.51 10.57
CA ALA A 18 18.67 -38.46 11.42
C ALA A 18 19.79 -37.43 11.59
N MET A 19 19.56 -36.18 11.17
CA MET A 19 20.50 -35.11 11.46
C MET A 19 20.68 -35.05 12.97
N SER A 20 21.93 -34.99 13.43
CA SER A 20 22.18 -34.85 14.86
C SER A 20 21.55 -33.55 15.35
N PHE A 21 21.09 -33.50 16.59
CA PHE A 21 20.65 -32.26 17.21
C PHE A 21 21.71 -31.13 17.09
N ALA A 22 22.99 -31.49 17.07
CA ALA A 22 24.09 -30.57 16.81
C ALA A 22 24.07 -30.01 15.38
N ASP A 23 23.73 -30.84 14.39
CA ASP A 23 23.60 -30.44 12.98
C ASP A 23 22.37 -29.56 12.76
N GLU A 24 21.26 -29.85 13.45
CA GLU A 24 20.05 -29.02 13.45
C GLU A 24 20.33 -27.64 14.07
N MET A 25 21.03 -27.61 15.20
CA MET A 25 21.44 -26.35 15.84
C MET A 25 22.41 -25.55 14.97
N ALA A 26 23.38 -26.21 14.32
CA ALA A 26 24.29 -25.55 13.38
C ALA A 26 23.54 -24.97 12.17
N LEU A 27 22.56 -25.72 11.65
CA LEU A 27 21.71 -25.27 10.54
C LEU A 27 20.86 -24.05 10.93
N LEU A 28 20.29 -24.04 12.14
CA LEU A 28 19.52 -22.90 12.65
C LEU A 28 20.40 -21.66 12.86
N GLN A 29 21.62 -21.83 13.39
CA GLN A 29 22.58 -20.73 13.53
C GLN A 29 23.01 -20.16 12.17
N ALA A 30 23.22 -21.02 11.17
CA ALA A 30 23.54 -20.58 9.82
C ALA A 30 22.38 -19.79 9.20
N LYS A 31 21.13 -20.26 9.36
CA LYS A 31 19.93 -19.55 8.89
C LYS A 31 19.76 -18.20 9.57
N LEU A 32 20.02 -18.11 10.88
CA LEU A 32 19.96 -16.85 11.61
C LEU A 32 20.96 -15.84 11.07
N LYS A 33 22.22 -16.25 10.85
CA LYS A 33 23.25 -15.37 10.27
C LYS A 33 22.92 -14.88 8.87
N VAL A 34 22.29 -15.72 8.04
CA VAL A 34 21.83 -15.32 6.70
C VAL A 34 20.72 -14.29 6.81
N ALA A 35 19.72 -14.52 7.66
CA ALA A 35 18.62 -13.59 7.88
C ALA A 35 19.11 -12.23 8.46
N GLU A 36 20.10 -12.26 9.35
CA GLU A 36 20.74 -11.04 9.89
C GLU A 36 21.49 -10.27 8.80
N ALA A 37 22.21 -10.96 7.91
CA ALA A 37 22.90 -10.35 6.79
C ALA A 37 21.93 -9.75 5.75
N GLU A 38 20.82 -10.44 5.46
CA GLU A 38 19.75 -9.93 4.60
C GLU A 38 19.09 -8.68 5.20
N LEU A 39 18.80 -8.70 6.51
CA LEU A 39 18.25 -7.54 7.20
C LEU A 39 19.23 -6.34 7.21
N ALA A 40 20.53 -6.60 7.40
CA ALA A 40 21.57 -5.57 7.31
C ALA A 40 21.69 -5.00 5.89
N ALA A 41 21.59 -5.85 4.86
CA ALA A 41 21.59 -5.42 3.46
C ALA A 41 20.34 -4.57 3.12
N GLU A 42 19.17 -4.93 3.65
CA GLU A 42 17.93 -4.17 3.45
C GLU A 42 17.96 -2.81 4.17
N ARG A 43 18.54 -2.76 5.38
CA ARG A 43 18.77 -1.50 6.11
C ARG A 43 19.71 -0.58 5.36
N LEU A 44 20.80 -1.10 4.81
CA LEU A 44 21.73 -0.32 3.98
C LEU A 44 21.06 0.17 2.68
N ARG A 45 20.18 -0.65 2.07
CA ARG A 45 19.39 -0.25 0.90
C ARG A 45 18.41 0.88 1.24
N SER A 46 17.76 0.79 2.39
CA SER A 46 16.84 1.81 2.90
C SER A 46 17.56 3.11 3.26
N GLU A 47 18.77 3.05 3.82
CA GLU A 47 19.59 4.21 4.15
C GLU A 47 20.15 4.93 2.90
N ARG A 48 20.46 4.17 1.85
CA ARG A 48 20.81 4.72 0.52
C ARG A 48 19.65 5.44 -0.15
N LEU A 49 18.41 5.01 0.09
CA LEU A 49 17.20 5.70 -0.39
C LEU A 49 16.84 6.92 0.48
N GLY A 50 17.12 6.88 1.79
CA GLY A 50 16.90 8.01 2.71
C GLY A 50 17.87 9.18 2.51
N SER A 51 19.09 8.92 2.04
CA SER A 51 20.11 9.96 1.83
C SER A 51 19.92 10.79 0.56
N ALA A 52 19.00 10.42 -0.34
CA ALA A 52 18.67 11.22 -1.53
C ALA A 52 17.71 12.38 -1.24
N ASN A 53 17.01 12.39 -0.10
CA ASN A 53 15.96 13.37 0.18
C ASN A 53 16.43 14.59 1.01
N ASN A 54 17.69 14.63 1.47
CA ASN A 54 18.20 15.73 2.31
C ASN A 54 19.37 16.53 1.70
N ALA A 55 19.74 16.27 0.45
CA ALA A 55 20.82 16.99 -0.24
C ALA A 55 20.34 17.58 -1.57
N THR A 56 19.50 18.62 -1.52
CA THR A 56 19.31 19.54 -2.66
C THR A 56 19.03 20.96 -2.18
N ALA A 57 20.04 21.54 -1.52
CA ALA A 57 20.42 22.91 -1.85
C ALA A 57 21.16 22.85 -3.20
N SER A 58 20.52 23.39 -4.25
CA SER A 58 20.95 23.76 -5.62
C SER A 58 22.46 23.87 -5.97
N PRO A 59 22.86 24.00 -7.27
CA PRO A 59 22.16 23.77 -8.55
C PRO A 59 23.03 23.04 -9.64
N ILE A 60 22.47 22.85 -10.85
CA ILE A 60 23.13 22.55 -12.15
C ILE A 60 23.60 21.11 -12.38
N GLY A 61 22.94 20.41 -13.31
CA GLY A 61 23.47 19.17 -13.90
C GLY A 61 22.39 18.31 -14.54
N GLN A 62 22.19 18.45 -15.83
CA GLN A 62 21.11 17.87 -16.63
C GLN A 62 21.04 16.33 -16.64
N ARG A 63 19.79 15.88 -16.90
CA ARG A 63 19.35 14.63 -17.55
C ARG A 63 19.15 13.39 -16.68
N ALA A 64 17.91 13.26 -16.19
CA ALA A 64 17.09 12.08 -16.46
C ALA A 64 15.60 12.48 -16.45
N GLN A 65 14.92 12.12 -17.53
CA GLN A 65 13.47 11.90 -17.67
C GLN A 65 12.49 12.80 -16.88
N GLY A 66 11.77 13.65 -17.61
CA GLY A 66 10.55 14.29 -17.11
C GLY A 66 9.47 13.27 -16.77
N CYS A 67 9.41 12.86 -15.51
CA CYS A 67 8.15 12.48 -14.88
C CYS A 67 7.58 13.79 -14.33
N SER A 68 6.70 14.42 -15.08
CA SER A 68 6.02 15.62 -14.60
C SER A 68 5.22 15.26 -13.34
N GLU A 69 4.99 16.20 -12.43
CA GLU A 69 4.06 16.02 -11.31
C GLU A 69 2.69 15.48 -11.75
N MET A 70 2.32 15.73 -13.01
CA MET A 70 1.12 15.20 -13.63
C MET A 70 1.17 13.69 -13.87
N ASP A 71 2.32 13.15 -14.29
CA ASP A 71 2.49 11.71 -14.52
C ASP A 71 2.31 10.92 -13.22
N GLY A 72 2.93 11.38 -12.13
CA GLY A 72 2.74 10.77 -10.81
C GLY A 72 1.29 10.86 -10.28
N ARG A 73 0.55 11.92 -10.65
CA ARG A 73 -0.88 12.05 -10.32
C ARG A 73 -1.74 11.10 -11.14
N LEU A 74 -1.46 10.94 -12.43
CA LEU A 74 -2.16 10.01 -13.33
C LEU A 74 -1.93 8.56 -12.89
N ASP A 75 -0.72 8.22 -12.47
CA ASP A 75 -0.39 6.90 -11.93
C ASP A 75 -1.16 6.64 -10.63
N CYS A 76 -1.22 7.62 -9.71
CA CYS A 76 -2.03 7.52 -8.49
C CYS A 76 -3.51 7.32 -8.81
N MET A 77 -4.06 8.07 -9.78
CA MET A 77 -5.46 7.94 -10.18
C MET A 77 -5.77 6.57 -10.78
N SER A 78 -4.85 6.02 -11.57
CA SER A 78 -4.98 4.71 -12.20
C SER A 78 -4.94 3.58 -11.18
N MET A 79 -4.07 3.66 -10.16
CA MET A 79 -4.02 2.69 -9.07
C MET A 79 -5.26 2.72 -8.16
N LEU A 80 -5.89 3.89 -8.03
CA LEU A 80 -7.10 4.05 -7.24
C LEU A 80 -8.37 3.67 -8.00
N GLN A 81 -8.26 3.47 -9.32
CA GLN A 81 -9.38 3.06 -10.16
C GLN A 81 -9.83 1.65 -9.75
N GLY A 82 -11.05 1.54 -9.23
CA GLY A 82 -11.59 0.29 -8.66
C GLY A 82 -11.32 0.10 -7.16
N VAL A 83 -10.50 0.97 -6.55
CA VAL A 83 -10.25 1.00 -5.11
C VAL A 83 -11.20 1.97 -4.41
N LEU A 84 -11.45 3.14 -5.00
CA LEU A 84 -12.46 4.06 -4.50
C LEU A 84 -13.84 3.65 -5.03
N VAL A 85 -14.79 3.52 -4.12
CA VAL A 85 -16.21 3.26 -4.43
C VAL A 85 -16.95 4.58 -4.54
N ASP A 86 -17.97 4.61 -5.39
CA ASP A 86 -18.84 5.77 -5.52
C ASP A 86 -19.50 6.14 -4.19
N MET A 87 -19.63 7.44 -3.98
CA MET A 87 -20.22 7.99 -2.77
C MET A 87 -21.69 7.56 -2.65
N PRO A 88 -22.11 7.01 -1.49
CA PRO A 88 -23.49 6.62 -1.28
C PRO A 88 -24.41 7.85 -1.32
N SER A 89 -25.64 7.65 -1.78
CA SER A 89 -26.66 8.71 -1.77
C SER A 89 -27.26 8.95 -0.38
N GLN A 90 -27.08 8.00 0.54
CA GLN A 90 -27.57 8.09 1.92
C GLN A 90 -26.62 8.91 2.78
N GLU A 91 -27.09 10.02 3.33
CA GLU A 91 -26.28 10.96 4.13
C GLU A 91 -25.64 10.33 5.36
N ALA A 92 -26.34 9.37 6.01
CA ALA A 92 -25.82 8.67 7.17
C ALA A 92 -24.51 7.91 6.87
N LEU A 93 -24.33 7.42 5.64
CA LEU A 93 -23.15 6.65 5.23
C LEU A 93 -22.04 7.54 4.65
N VAL A 94 -22.30 8.83 4.43
CA VAL A 94 -21.34 9.74 3.79
C VAL A 94 -20.11 9.98 4.66
N LEU A 95 -20.30 10.08 5.98
CA LEU A 95 -19.19 10.26 6.92
C LEU A 95 -18.25 9.07 6.89
N ASP A 96 -18.81 7.85 6.97
CA ASP A 96 -18.05 6.61 6.92
C ASP A 96 -17.38 6.41 5.56
N TRP A 97 -18.06 6.81 4.48
CA TRP A 97 -17.47 6.80 3.14
C TRP A 97 -16.24 7.71 3.04
N PHE A 98 -16.31 8.94 3.58
CA PHE A 98 -15.15 9.83 3.59
C PHE A 98 -14.00 9.25 4.40
N ALA A 99 -14.27 8.67 5.58
CA ALA A 99 -13.23 8.02 6.40
C ALA A 99 -12.59 6.83 5.66
N GLY A 100 -13.40 6.00 5.00
CA GLY A 100 -12.90 4.88 4.19
C GLY A 100 -12.12 5.32 2.96
N ALA A 101 -12.53 6.41 2.31
CA ALA A 101 -11.81 7.00 1.19
C ALA A 101 -10.47 7.59 1.65
N GLU A 102 -10.44 8.30 2.79
CA GLU A 102 -9.20 8.84 3.39
C GLU A 102 -8.21 7.73 3.73
N ALA A 103 -8.67 6.64 4.37
CA ALA A 103 -7.82 5.50 4.69
C ALA A 103 -7.19 4.86 3.44
N ARG A 104 -7.94 4.76 2.33
CA ARG A 104 -7.40 4.30 1.04
C ARG A 104 -6.41 5.31 0.46
N LEU A 105 -6.73 6.60 0.47
CA LEU A 105 -5.77 7.61 -0.01
C LEU A 105 -4.48 7.62 0.80
N ASP A 106 -4.55 7.36 2.10
CA ASP A 106 -3.38 7.21 2.98
C ASP A 106 -2.58 5.95 2.64
N SER A 107 -3.24 4.80 2.40
CA SER A 107 -2.55 3.54 2.07
C SER A 107 -1.79 3.60 0.74
N TYR A 108 -2.24 4.45 -0.20
CA TYR A 108 -1.57 4.70 -1.48
C TYR A 108 -0.67 5.94 -1.44
N CYS A 109 -0.39 6.49 -0.24
CA CYS A 109 0.48 7.66 -0.04
C CYS A 109 0.09 8.88 -0.89
N VAL A 110 -1.21 9.09 -1.13
CA VAL A 110 -1.69 10.14 -2.03
C VAL A 110 -1.45 11.51 -1.40
N PRO A 111 -0.71 12.42 -2.06
CA PRO A 111 -0.45 13.76 -1.56
C PRO A 111 -1.74 14.56 -1.32
N GLN A 112 -1.79 15.29 -0.21
CA GLN A 112 -2.97 16.07 0.20
C GLN A 112 -3.49 17.01 -0.90
N LYS A 113 -2.57 17.63 -1.64
CA LYS A 113 -2.86 18.54 -2.77
C LYS A 113 -3.60 17.88 -3.94
N TRP A 114 -3.54 16.54 -4.06
CA TRP A 114 -4.21 15.80 -5.14
C TRP A 114 -5.53 15.18 -4.71
N ARG A 115 -5.72 14.94 -3.40
CA ARG A 115 -6.91 14.25 -2.87
C ARG A 115 -8.22 14.85 -3.33
N ALA A 116 -8.33 16.17 -3.38
CA ALA A 116 -9.53 16.85 -3.85
C ALA A 116 -9.88 16.49 -5.30
N GLY A 117 -8.88 16.50 -6.19
CA GLY A 117 -9.06 16.13 -7.60
C GLY A 117 -9.29 14.63 -7.81
N VAL A 118 -8.74 13.79 -6.93
CA VAL A 118 -8.93 12.33 -6.96
C VAL A 118 -10.32 11.93 -6.49
N ILE A 119 -10.86 12.58 -5.45
CA ILE A 119 -12.17 12.26 -4.89
C ILE A 119 -13.33 12.83 -5.71
N LEU A 120 -13.13 13.96 -6.40
CA LEU A 120 -14.19 14.67 -7.13
C LEU A 120 -15.05 13.77 -8.06
N PRO A 121 -14.48 12.84 -8.84
CA PRO A 121 -15.24 11.96 -9.73
C PRO A 121 -16.15 10.97 -8.99
N TYR A 122 -15.75 10.54 -7.78
CA TYR A 122 -16.49 9.56 -6.97
C TYR A 122 -17.60 10.20 -6.13
N LEU A 123 -17.68 11.54 -6.11
CA LEU A 123 -18.75 12.24 -5.42
C LEU A 123 -20.09 12.08 -6.17
N SER A 124 -21.15 11.85 -5.40
CA SER A 124 -22.51 11.82 -5.92
C SER A 124 -22.89 13.14 -6.61
N ALA A 125 -23.85 13.10 -7.53
CA ALA A 125 -24.29 14.31 -8.24
C ALA A 125 -24.77 15.41 -7.27
N ARG A 126 -25.48 15.02 -6.21
CA ARG A 126 -25.93 15.94 -5.14
C ARG A 126 -24.74 16.59 -4.42
N ALA A 127 -23.73 15.79 -4.03
CA ALA A 127 -22.52 16.30 -3.39
C ALA A 127 -21.73 17.24 -4.30
N ARG A 128 -21.62 16.93 -5.60
CA ARG A 128 -21.01 17.84 -6.59
C ARG A 128 -21.79 19.15 -6.74
N GLY A 129 -23.12 19.10 -6.65
CA GLY A 129 -23.98 20.29 -6.59
C GLY A 129 -23.65 21.22 -5.42
N CYS A 130 -23.33 20.66 -4.25
CA CYS A 130 -22.91 21.44 -3.07
C CYS A 130 -21.58 22.19 -3.29
N LEU A 131 -20.76 21.78 -4.26
CA LEU A 131 -19.48 22.42 -4.59
C LEU A 131 -19.61 23.56 -5.61
N ALA A 132 -20.80 23.76 -6.20
CA ALA A 132 -21.02 24.75 -7.25
C ALA A 132 -20.66 26.18 -6.79
N GLY A 133 -20.93 26.52 -5.52
CA GLY A 133 -20.62 27.83 -4.94
C GLY A 133 -19.16 28.05 -4.52
N LEU A 134 -18.29 27.04 -4.63
CA LEU A 134 -16.87 27.16 -4.28
C LEU A 134 -16.04 27.69 -5.46
N SER A 135 -15.05 28.54 -5.15
CA SER A 135 -14.06 29.00 -6.12
C SER A 135 -13.12 27.86 -6.54
N GLY A 136 -12.43 28.04 -7.68
CA GLY A 136 -11.49 27.03 -8.20
C GLY A 136 -10.39 26.66 -7.19
N GLU A 137 -9.87 27.62 -6.44
CA GLU A 137 -8.86 27.38 -5.39
C GLU A 137 -9.45 26.64 -4.18
N GLN A 138 -10.68 26.97 -3.77
CA GLN A 138 -11.36 26.26 -2.69
C GLN A 138 -11.63 24.78 -3.04
N ARG A 139 -11.94 24.49 -4.31
CA ARG A 139 -12.15 23.11 -4.79
C ARG A 139 -10.87 22.27 -4.82
N LYS A 140 -9.68 22.90 -4.81
CA LYS A 140 -8.39 22.19 -4.70
C LYS A 140 -8.08 21.76 -3.26
N SER A 141 -8.67 22.42 -2.27
CA SER A 141 -8.51 22.06 -0.87
C SER A 141 -9.46 20.94 -0.48
N TYR A 142 -8.89 19.78 -0.17
CA TYR A 142 -9.67 18.61 0.24
C TYR A 142 -10.51 18.87 1.51
N ALA A 143 -9.95 19.59 2.48
CA ALA A 143 -10.65 19.93 3.72
C ALA A 143 -11.88 20.82 3.46
N VAL A 144 -11.73 21.83 2.59
CA VAL A 144 -12.83 22.74 2.23
C VAL A 144 -13.90 22.00 1.44
N LEU A 145 -13.50 21.13 0.51
CA LEU A 145 -14.40 20.28 -0.26
C LEU A 145 -15.21 19.35 0.66
N LYS A 146 -14.56 18.61 1.56
CA LYS A 146 -15.23 17.72 2.51
C LYS A 146 -16.22 18.48 3.38
N ALA A 147 -15.81 19.62 3.94
CA ALA A 147 -16.68 20.45 4.77
C ALA A 147 -17.91 20.97 3.99
N ALA A 148 -17.73 21.38 2.73
CA ALA A 148 -18.82 21.85 1.89
C ALA A 148 -19.83 20.75 1.55
N VAL A 149 -19.36 19.53 1.24
CA VAL A 149 -20.23 18.38 0.99
C VAL A 149 -21.02 18.01 2.25
N LEU A 150 -20.34 17.88 3.40
CA LEU A 150 -21.00 17.50 4.66
C LEU A 150 -22.02 18.55 5.11
N LYS A 151 -21.70 19.84 4.96
CA LYS A 151 -22.62 20.94 5.27
C LYS A 151 -23.80 20.98 4.30
N GLY A 152 -23.53 20.84 3.00
CA GLY A 152 -24.54 20.96 1.95
C GLY A 152 -25.56 19.82 1.97
N LEU A 153 -25.11 18.59 2.26
CA LEU A 153 -26.01 17.44 2.40
C LEU A 153 -26.90 17.60 3.64
N LYS A 154 -26.32 17.93 4.79
CA LYS A 154 -27.08 18.18 6.04
C LYS A 154 -28.13 19.30 5.91
N ALA A 155 -27.91 20.27 5.02
CA ALA A 155 -28.82 21.39 4.81
C ALA A 155 -30.01 21.07 3.88
N GLY A 156 -29.97 19.98 3.10
CA GLY A 156 -31.01 19.60 2.14
C GLY A 156 -32.19 18.83 2.72
N PHE A 157 -32.46 18.98 4.02
CA PHE A 157 -33.55 18.33 4.77
C PHE A 157 -34.50 19.35 5.44
N ARG A 158 -34.70 20.52 4.79
CA ARG A 158 -35.70 21.51 5.19
C ARG A 158 -36.81 21.58 4.16
#